data_AF-A0A534UNQ0-F1
#
_entry.id   AF-A0A534UNQ0-F1
#
_cell.length_a   1.000
_cell.length_b   1.000
_cell.length_c   1.000
_cell.angle_alpha   90.00
_cell.angle_beta   90.00
_cell.angle_gamma   90.00
#
_symmetry.space_group_name_H-M   'P 1'
#
loop_
_entity.id
_entity.type
_entity.pdbx_description
1 polymer ?
#
loop_
_entity_poly.entity_id
_entity_poly.type
_entity_poly.pdbx_seq_one_letter_code
_entity_poly.pdbx_strand_id
1 'polypeptide(L)'
;MKIATSFLAALLFTGALGALNNAAAEDGVLLKQEDTPGSYCHEKFPAMSGSSLAGNDPELNPTGDIIDFYGPCDEKPTGNDQVESQRIENRHHWVDSFYVNQ
;
A
#
# COMPACT_ATOMS: atom_id res chain seq x y z
N MET A 1 45.94 -16.47 5.80
CA MET A 1 44.58 -16.09 5.36
C MET A 1 43.77 -15.65 6.58
N LYS A 2 43.82 -14.37 6.96
CA LYS A 2 43.08 -13.82 8.12
C LYS A 2 42.30 -12.54 7.78
N ILE A 3 42.70 -11.88 6.68
CA ILE A 3 42.10 -10.63 6.20
C ILE A 3 40.88 -10.93 5.30
N ALA A 4 40.94 -12.00 4.52
CA ALA A 4 39.85 -12.44 3.64
C ALA A 4 38.57 -12.85 4.39
N THR A 5 38.71 -13.37 5.61
CA THR A 5 37.57 -13.76 6.47
C THR A 5 36.80 -12.56 7.01
N SER A 6 37.47 -11.45 7.28
CA SER A 6 36.84 -10.24 7.83
C SER A 6 36.02 -9.49 6.78
N PHE A 7 36.51 -9.43 5.53
CA PHE A 7 35.77 -8.83 4.42
C PHE A 7 34.52 -9.62 4.08
N LEU A 8 34.58 -10.95 4.13
CA LEU A 8 33.42 -11.80 3.89
C LEU A 8 32.33 -11.59 4.96
N ALA A 9 32.71 -11.47 6.24
CA ALA A 9 31.77 -11.22 7.33
C ALA A 9 31.06 -9.86 7.21
N ALA A 10 31.79 -8.81 6.79
CA ALA A 10 31.21 -7.49 6.54
C ALA A 10 30.23 -7.50 5.34
N LEU A 11 30.57 -8.23 4.26
CA LEU A 11 29.69 -8.39 3.10
C LEU A 11 28.40 -9.17 3.42
N LEU A 12 28.51 -10.20 4.28
CA LEU A 12 27.35 -10.99 4.71
C LEU A 12 26.41 -10.17 5.62
N PHE A 13 26.95 -9.29 6.46
CA PHE A 13 26.14 -8.43 7.32
C PHE A 13 25.39 -7.34 6.55
N THR A 14 25.97 -6.77 5.49
CA THR A 14 25.27 -5.78 4.65
C THR A 14 24.28 -6.44 3.67
N GLY A 15 24.55 -7.67 3.22
CA GLY A 15 23.64 -8.43 2.36
C GLY A 15 22.36 -8.90 3.07
N ALA A 16 22.44 -9.23 4.37
CA ALA A 16 21.28 -9.70 5.13
C ALA A 16 20.21 -8.60 5.37
N LEU A 17 20.63 -7.33 5.48
CA LEU A 17 19.70 -6.21 5.68
C LEU A 17 18.92 -5.84 4.42
N GLY A 18 19.48 -6.10 3.24
CA GLY A 18 18.78 -5.90 1.96
C GLY A 18 17.80 -7.01 1.60
N ALA A 19 17.97 -8.21 2.16
CA ALA A 19 17.16 -9.39 1.86
C ALA A 19 15.92 -9.56 2.77
N LEU A 20 15.80 -8.77 3.84
CA LEU A 20 14.64 -8.83 4.74
C LEU A 20 13.46 -7.97 4.24
N ASN A 21 13.70 -7.02 3.34
CA ASN A 21 12.67 -6.15 2.78
C ASN A 21 12.20 -6.65 1.41
N ASN A 22 11.87 -7.94 1.29
CA ASN A 22 11.09 -8.44 0.17
C ASN A 22 9.63 -8.00 0.35
N ALA A 23 9.37 -6.70 0.38
CA ALA A 23 8.07 -6.19 -0.02
C ALA A 23 7.98 -6.51 -1.51
N ALA A 24 7.45 -7.69 -1.84
CA ALA A 24 6.91 -7.91 -3.16
C ALA A 24 5.90 -6.77 -3.35
N ALA A 25 6.20 -5.84 -4.26
CA ALA A 25 5.24 -4.82 -4.62
C ALA A 25 4.03 -5.57 -5.21
N GLU A 26 3.01 -5.76 -4.39
CA GLU A 26 1.72 -6.23 -4.84
C GLU A 26 1.20 -5.22 -5.86
N ASP A 27 0.53 -5.70 -6.89
CA ASP A 27 0.16 -4.88 -8.04
C ASP A 27 -0.66 -3.67 -7.57
N GLY A 28 -0.14 -2.46 -7.81
CA GLY A 28 -0.74 -1.20 -7.37
C GLY A 28 -0.27 -0.61 -6.04
N VAL A 29 0.60 -1.28 -5.27
CA VAL A 29 1.19 -0.70 -4.03
C VAL A 29 2.44 0.12 -4.36
N LEU A 30 2.44 1.40 -3.99
CA LEU A 30 3.52 2.36 -4.23
C LEU A 30 4.59 2.34 -3.13
N LEU A 31 4.16 2.14 -1.88
CA LEU A 31 5.02 2.03 -0.72
C LEU A 31 4.48 0.93 0.18
N LYS A 32 5.38 0.10 0.71
CA LYS A 32 5.07 -0.87 1.76
C LYS A 32 6.24 -0.87 2.75
N GLN A 33 5.98 -0.38 3.95
CA GLN A 33 6.97 -0.31 5.01
C GLN A 33 6.47 -1.07 6.24
N GLU A 34 7.22 -2.09 6.66
CA GLU A 34 6.95 -2.77 7.93
C GLU A 34 7.34 -1.85 9.09
N ASP A 35 6.34 -1.39 9.84
CA ASP A 35 6.53 -0.61 11.05
C ASP A 35 6.70 -1.54 12.26
N THR A 36 5.98 -2.66 12.29
CA THR A 36 6.23 -3.77 13.23
C THR A 36 6.42 -5.06 12.45
N PRO A 37 7.60 -5.72 12.55
CA PRO A 37 7.93 -6.87 11.72
C PRO A 37 6.83 -7.94 11.69
N GLY A 38 6.34 -8.25 10.49
CA GLY A 38 5.33 -9.29 10.26
C GLY A 38 3.93 -9.03 10.84
N SER A 39 3.56 -7.80 11.22
CA SER A 39 2.23 -7.54 11.80
C SER A 39 1.59 -6.20 11.42
N TYR A 40 2.37 -5.14 11.26
CA TYR A 40 1.83 -3.81 10.99
C TYR A 40 2.66 -3.10 9.94
N CYS A 41 2.01 -2.70 8.87
CA CYS A 41 2.58 -2.02 7.73
C CYS A 41 1.93 -0.66 7.53
N HIS A 42 2.77 0.28 7.13
CA HIS A 42 2.38 1.53 6.51
C HIS A 42 2.50 1.35 4.99
N GLU A 43 1.37 1.44 4.30
CA GLU A 43 1.26 1.22 2.86
C GLU A 43 0.68 2.43 2.16
N LYS A 44 1.16 2.71 0.95
CA LYS A 44 0.57 3.73 0.08
C LYS A 44 0.20 3.13 -1.25
N PHE A 45 -1.01 3.41 -1.71
CA PHE A 45 -1.52 2.96 -3.01
C PHE A 45 -2.51 3.97 -3.58
N PRO A 46 -2.71 4.01 -4.92
CA PRO A 46 -3.69 4.91 -5.52
C PRO A 46 -5.12 4.55 -5.09
N ALA A 47 -5.97 5.55 -4.92
CA ALA A 47 -7.40 5.34 -4.78
C ALA A 47 -7.98 4.77 -6.09
N MET A 48 -9.10 4.07 -5.98
CA MET A 48 -9.84 3.59 -7.13
C MET A 48 -10.52 4.74 -7.87
N SER A 49 -10.73 4.58 -9.18
CA SER A 49 -11.50 5.57 -9.92
C SER A 49 -12.96 5.57 -9.42
N GLY A 50 -13.49 6.75 -9.10
CA GLY A 50 -14.88 6.90 -8.63
C GLY A 50 -15.91 6.31 -9.60
N SER A 51 -15.62 6.31 -10.90
CA SER A 51 -16.43 5.66 -11.93
C SER A 51 -16.42 4.13 -11.84
N SER A 52 -15.29 3.51 -11.47
CA SER A 52 -15.19 2.06 -11.30
C SER A 52 -15.83 1.56 -10.00
N LEU A 53 -15.83 2.38 -8.94
CA LEU A 53 -16.40 2.03 -7.64
C LEU A 53 -17.91 1.75 -7.69
N ALA A 54 -18.63 2.31 -8.67
CA ALA A 54 -20.05 2.05 -8.88
C ALA A 54 -20.33 0.69 -9.55
N GLY A 55 -19.31 0.06 -10.14
CA GLY A 55 -19.39 -1.21 -10.84
C GLY A 55 -18.85 -2.40 -10.03
N ASN A 56 -18.69 -3.52 -10.73
CA ASN A 56 -18.15 -4.78 -10.19
C ASN A 56 -16.65 -4.97 -10.45
N ASP A 57 -16.02 -4.05 -11.18
CA ASP A 57 -14.61 -4.13 -11.56
C ASP A 57 -13.88 -2.84 -11.13
N PRO A 58 -13.48 -2.76 -9.85
CA PRO A 58 -12.79 -1.60 -9.32
C PRO A 58 -11.37 -1.47 -9.89
N GLU A 59 -11.02 -0.30 -10.39
CA GLU A 59 -9.73 -0.02 -11.00
C GLU A 59 -8.99 1.09 -10.26
N LEU A 60 -7.71 0.88 -9.97
CA LEU A 60 -6.84 1.90 -9.38
C LEU A 60 -6.63 3.06 -10.35
N ASN A 61 -6.70 4.29 -9.85
CA ASN A 61 -6.42 5.49 -10.61
C ASN A 61 -5.00 6.01 -10.28
N PRO A 62 -3.98 5.76 -11.12
CA PRO A 62 -2.60 6.09 -10.79
C PRO A 62 -2.32 7.60 -10.71
N THR A 63 -3.22 8.43 -11.24
CA THR A 63 -3.13 9.90 -11.18
C THR A 63 -4.10 10.51 -10.16
N GLY A 64 -4.83 9.67 -9.42
CA GLY A 64 -5.82 10.09 -8.42
C GLY A 64 -5.21 10.33 -7.05
N ASP A 65 -6.08 10.38 -6.05
CA ASP A 65 -5.68 10.49 -4.65
C ASP A 65 -4.88 9.26 -4.20
N ILE A 66 -4.04 9.45 -3.18
CA ILE A 66 -3.23 8.37 -2.60
C ILE A 66 -3.82 8.02 -1.25
N ILE A 67 -4.10 6.73 -1.05
CA ILE A 67 -4.50 6.18 0.22
C ILE A 67 -3.23 5.93 1.04
N ASP A 68 -3.27 6.38 2.28
CA ASP A 68 -2.23 6.22 3.28
C ASP A 68 -2.74 5.24 4.35
N PHE A 69 -2.44 3.96 4.14
CA PHE A 69 -2.98 2.85 4.92
C PHE A 69 -2.03 2.44 6.04
N TYR A 70 -2.60 2.14 7.20
CA TYR A 70 -1.87 1.57 8.33
C TYR A 70 -2.63 0.37 8.87
N GLY A 71 -2.05 -0.82 8.78
CA GLY A 71 -2.73 -2.06 9.13
C GLY A 71 -1.94 -3.32 8.83
N PRO A 72 -2.60 -4.45 8.58
CA PRO A 72 -1.93 -5.70 8.21
C PRO A 72 -1.06 -5.55 6.96
N CYS A 73 0.04 -6.30 6.93
CA CYS A 73 1.01 -6.28 5.82
C CYS A 73 0.58 -7.10 4.60
N ASP A 74 -0.63 -7.65 4.56
CA ASP A 74 -1.21 -8.39 3.45
C ASP A 74 -2.43 -7.68 2.84
N GLU A 75 -2.50 -6.36 3.08
CA GLU A 75 -3.51 -5.48 2.53
C GLU A 75 -3.51 -5.48 1.00
N LYS A 76 -4.70 -5.42 0.40
CA LYS A 76 -4.86 -5.43 -1.06
C LYS A 76 -5.59 -4.18 -1.52
N PRO A 77 -4.97 -3.33 -2.36
CA PRO A 77 -5.60 -2.10 -2.85
C PRO A 77 -6.98 -2.31 -3.51
N THR A 78 -7.19 -3.49 -4.13
CA THR A 78 -8.46 -3.90 -4.77
C THR A 78 -9.20 -5.00 -3.99
N GLY A 79 -8.83 -5.22 -2.72
CA GLY A 79 -9.52 -6.10 -1.78
C GLY A 79 -10.94 -5.61 -1.47
N ASN A 80 -11.83 -6.54 -1.10
CA ASN A 80 -13.25 -6.22 -0.86
C ASN A 80 -13.45 -5.15 0.23
N ASP A 81 -12.61 -5.14 1.25
CA ASP A 81 -12.63 -4.19 2.35
C ASP A 81 -12.23 -2.77 1.91
N GLN A 82 -11.20 -2.62 1.06
CA GLN A 82 -10.85 -1.35 0.43
C GLN A 82 -11.94 -0.86 -0.51
N VAL A 83 -12.50 -1.77 -1.31
CA VAL A 83 -13.58 -1.45 -2.26
C VAL A 83 -14.78 -0.91 -1.50
N GLU A 84 -15.19 -1.56 -0.42
CA GLU A 84 -16.34 -1.11 0.35
C GLU A 84 -16.06 0.20 1.10
N SER A 85 -14.89 0.34 1.69
CA SER A 85 -14.49 1.57 2.40
C SER A 85 -14.51 2.78 1.46
N GLN A 86 -13.93 2.65 0.26
CA GLN A 86 -13.92 3.72 -0.74
C GLN A 86 -15.31 3.98 -1.35
N ARG A 87 -16.18 2.98 -1.48
CA ARG A 87 -17.58 3.19 -1.89
C ARG A 87 -18.34 4.04 -0.88
N ILE A 88 -18.15 3.77 0.40
CA ILE A 88 -18.77 4.53 1.49
C ILE A 88 -18.26 5.97 1.49
N GLU A 89 -16.94 6.16 1.38
CA GLU A 89 -16.33 7.49 1.32
C GLU A 89 -16.81 8.28 0.09
N ASN A 90 -16.79 7.67 -1.09
CA ASN A 90 -17.28 8.28 -2.33
C ASN A 90 -18.74 8.73 -2.16
N ARG A 91 -19.61 7.91 -1.54
CA ARG A 91 -21.01 8.28 -1.27
C ARG A 91 -21.13 9.50 -0.36
N HIS A 92 -20.33 9.59 0.71
CA HIS A 92 -20.33 10.75 1.59
C HIS A 92 -19.87 12.02 0.86
N HIS A 93 -18.84 11.91 0.02
CA HIS A 93 -18.36 13.00 -0.82
C HIS A 93 -19.46 13.57 -1.74
N TRP A 94 -20.30 12.70 -2.32
CA TRP A 94 -21.46 13.13 -3.13
C TRP A 94 -22.49 13.88 -2.31
N VAL A 95 -22.80 13.40 -1.11
CA VAL A 95 -23.81 14.03 -0.23
C VAL A 95 -23.34 15.42 0.20
N ASP A 96 -22.09 15.55 0.68
CA ASP A 96 -21.54 16.83 1.13
C ASP A 96 -21.48 17.84 -0.01
N SER A 97 -21.04 17.42 -1.21
CA SER A 97 -21.04 18.27 -2.40
C SER A 97 -22.44 18.76 -2.75
N PHE A 98 -23.48 17.93 -2.61
CA PHE A 98 -24.86 18.32 -2.89
C PHE A 98 -25.40 19.37 -1.90
N TYR A 99 -24.98 19.33 -0.64
CA TYR A 99 -25.38 20.31 0.36
C TYR A 99 -24.64 21.65 0.26
N VAL A 100 -23.38 21.64 -0.19
CA VAL A 100 -22.57 22.87 -0.35
C VAL A 100 -22.99 23.68 -1.59
N ASN A 101 -23.60 23.06 -2.58
CA ASN A 101 -23.99 23.71 -3.85
C ASN A 101 -25.48 24.12 -3.94
N GLN A 102 -26.18 24.21 -2.81
CA GLN A 102 -27.51 24.84 -2.69
C GLN A 102 -27.41 26.21 -2.03
#